data_AF-A0A6A5K9E9-F1
#
_entry.id   AF-A0A6A5K9E9-F1
#
_cell.length_a   1.000
_cell.length_b   1.000
_cell.length_c   1.000
_cell.angle_alpha   90.00
_cell.angle_beta   90.00
_cell.angle_gamma   90.00
#
_symmetry.space_group_name_H-M   'P 1'
#
loop_
_entity.id
_entity.type
_entity.pdbx_description
1 polymer ?
#
loop_
_entity_poly.entity_id
_entity_poly.type
_entity_poly.pdbx_seq_one_letter_code
_entity_poly.pdbx_strand_id
1 'polypeptide(L)'
;MLFARAPQSLQILLQTLCRVSCVYISTSRKQLATSLPVRNPPSELSKREQNDRDFAPFRAIPNELFKTQLLKHIDPTQHFTNPRVRIQRRVERTSHHVVMLQFGAAKFGIEYVFKIPVTGTKERWNEEHAYAMDCEAMLMRYIKEKTHIPVPEIKAVELDAKNELGVPYILMKKLPGKTAYRV
;
A
#
# COMPACT_ATOMS: atom_id res chain seq x y z
N MET A 1 -15.23 31.93 -14.14
CA MET A 1 -14.35 31.65 -15.30
C MET A 1 -12.97 31.35 -14.71
N LEU A 2 -12.30 30.21 -14.89
CA LEU A 2 -12.33 29.17 -15.90
C LEU A 2 -12.17 27.78 -15.23
N PHE A 3 -13.07 26.84 -15.54
CA PHE A 3 -12.77 25.41 -15.41
C PHE A 3 -11.95 25.02 -16.64
N ALA A 4 -10.64 24.86 -16.48
CA ALA A 4 -9.80 24.29 -17.54
C ALA A 4 -10.20 22.82 -17.72
N ARG A 5 -10.80 22.50 -18.87
CA ARG A 5 -11.10 21.14 -19.29
C ARG A 5 -9.79 20.35 -19.35
N ALA A 6 -9.72 19.24 -18.62
CA ALA A 6 -8.64 18.28 -18.77
C ALA A 6 -8.54 17.81 -20.24
N PRO A 7 -7.33 17.62 -20.79
CA PRO A 7 -7.17 17.17 -22.17
C PRO A 7 -7.83 15.79 -22.36
N GLN A 8 -8.48 15.58 -23.50
CA GLN A 8 -9.24 14.36 -23.81
C GLN A 8 -8.41 13.08 -23.66
N SER A 9 -7.09 13.15 -23.85
CA SER A 9 -6.15 12.04 -23.62
C SER A 9 -6.08 11.60 -22.15
N LEU A 10 -6.25 12.52 -21.19
CA LEU A 10 -6.29 12.22 -19.75
C LEU A 10 -7.62 11.55 -19.35
N GLN A 11 -8.73 11.94 -19.96
CA GLN A 11 -10.05 11.32 -19.71
C GLN A 11 -10.10 9.89 -20.25
N ILE A 12 -9.50 9.63 -21.40
CA ILE A 12 -9.42 8.29 -21.99
C ILE A 12 -8.51 7.38 -21.15
N LEU A 13 -7.37 7.88 -20.64
CA LEU A 13 -6.50 7.08 -19.77
C LEU A 13 -7.15 6.76 -18.41
N LEU A 14 -7.86 7.72 -17.80
CA LEU A 14 -8.63 7.50 -16.57
C LEU A 14 -9.80 6.53 -16.78
N GLN A 15 -10.50 6.57 -17.92
CA GLN A 15 -11.57 5.61 -18.25
C GLN A 15 -11.03 4.21 -18.57
N THR A 16 -9.85 4.11 -19.18
CA THR A 16 -9.22 2.82 -19.50
C THR A 16 -8.63 2.17 -18.25
N LEU A 17 -8.01 2.94 -17.35
CA LEU A 17 -7.51 2.46 -16.04
C LEU A 17 -8.64 2.10 -15.07
N CYS A 18 -9.79 2.79 -15.14
CA CYS A 18 -10.98 2.42 -14.38
C CYS A 18 -11.60 1.11 -14.91
N ARG A 19 -11.52 0.84 -16.23
CA ARG A 19 -11.92 -0.46 -16.80
C ARG A 19 -10.96 -1.59 -16.42
N VAL A 20 -9.64 -1.37 -16.40
CA VAL A 20 -8.68 -2.43 -16.01
C VAL A 20 -8.76 -2.75 -14.51
N SER A 21 -8.93 -1.74 -13.66
CA SER A 21 -9.18 -1.96 -12.21
C SER A 21 -10.53 -2.63 -11.93
N CYS A 22 -11.55 -2.36 -12.76
CA CYS A 22 -12.86 -3.00 -12.64
C CYS A 22 -12.89 -4.42 -13.23
N VAL A 23 -12.03 -4.73 -14.21
CA VAL A 23 -11.84 -6.10 -14.70
C VAL A 23 -11.19 -6.97 -13.63
N TYR A 24 -10.21 -6.48 -12.87
CA TYR A 24 -9.60 -7.31 -11.81
C TYR A 24 -10.51 -7.56 -10.58
N ILE A 25 -11.57 -6.74 -10.39
CA ILE A 25 -12.62 -7.00 -9.39
C ILE A 25 -13.83 -7.75 -9.98
N SER A 26 -13.94 -7.87 -11.31
CA SER A 26 -15.07 -8.56 -11.98
C SER A 26 -14.71 -9.84 -12.74
N THR A 27 -13.44 -10.25 -12.82
CA THR A 27 -13.03 -11.53 -13.45
C THR A 27 -13.23 -12.75 -12.52
N SER A 28 -14.23 -12.68 -11.64
CA SER A 28 -14.89 -13.86 -11.05
C SER A 28 -16.40 -13.82 -11.26
N ARG A 29 -16.90 -12.99 -12.17
CA ARG A 29 -18.28 -13.02 -12.64
C ARG A 29 -18.32 -13.30 -14.13
N LYS A 30 -18.66 -14.56 -14.42
CA LYS A 30 -19.16 -15.12 -15.69
C LYS A 30 -18.10 -15.59 -16.68
N GLN A 31 -17.82 -16.90 -16.60
CA GLN A 31 -17.92 -17.78 -17.75
C GLN A 31 -18.09 -19.22 -17.23
N LEU A 32 -19.34 -19.69 -17.15
CA LEU A 32 -19.84 -20.94 -17.73
C LEU A 32 -21.30 -21.11 -17.32
N ALA A 33 -22.21 -20.52 -18.09
CA ALA A 33 -23.61 -20.90 -18.06
C ALA A 33 -23.75 -22.13 -18.95
N THR A 34 -23.45 -23.30 -18.39
CA THR A 34 -23.85 -24.58 -18.98
C THR A 34 -24.27 -25.52 -17.84
N SER A 35 -25.59 -25.58 -17.64
CA SER A 35 -26.41 -26.56 -16.90
C SER A 35 -25.71 -27.47 -15.87
N LEU A 36 -25.77 -27.14 -14.57
CA LEU A 36 -25.53 -28.07 -13.44
C LEU A 36 -26.23 -27.57 -12.15
N PRO A 37 -26.43 -28.43 -11.11
CA PRO A 37 -27.69 -28.59 -10.37
C PRO A 37 -27.88 -27.65 -9.17
N VAL A 38 -29.07 -27.74 -8.59
CA VAL A 38 -29.62 -27.05 -7.42
C VAL A 38 -28.57 -26.67 -6.36
N ARG A 39 -28.54 -25.40 -5.98
CA ARG A 39 -27.66 -24.83 -4.96
C ARG A 39 -27.87 -25.52 -3.60
N ASN A 40 -26.81 -26.12 -3.07
CA ASN A 40 -26.71 -26.42 -1.64
C ASN A 40 -26.73 -25.13 -0.81
N PRO A 41 -27.27 -25.16 0.43
CA PRO A 41 -27.42 -23.98 1.27
C PRO A 41 -26.07 -23.36 1.70
N PRO A 42 -26.06 -22.08 2.10
CA PRO A 42 -24.84 -21.32 2.36
C PRO A 42 -24.19 -21.75 3.68
N SER A 43 -23.26 -22.70 3.64
CA SER A 43 -22.49 -23.07 4.84
C SER A 43 -20.96 -23.20 4.64
N GLU A 44 -20.41 -22.96 3.45
CA GLU A 44 -18.94 -23.06 3.23
C GLU A 44 -18.22 -21.79 2.75
N LEU A 45 -18.95 -20.73 2.34
CA LEU A 45 -18.32 -19.48 1.92
C LEU A 45 -17.80 -18.60 3.08
N SER A 46 -18.04 -18.97 4.34
CA SER A 46 -17.72 -18.13 5.50
C SER A 46 -16.38 -18.40 6.20
N LYS A 47 -15.64 -19.45 5.81
CA LYS A 47 -14.36 -19.79 6.48
C LYS A 47 -13.10 -19.35 5.72
N ARG A 48 -13.15 -19.27 4.38
CA ARG A 48 -11.99 -18.87 3.56
C ARG A 48 -11.70 -17.36 3.68
N GLU A 49 -12.72 -16.52 3.59
CA GLU A 49 -12.58 -15.05 3.65
C GLU A 49 -12.13 -14.53 5.03
N GLN A 50 -12.34 -15.31 6.11
CA GLN A 50 -11.90 -14.96 7.46
C GLN A 50 -10.45 -15.38 7.76
N ASN A 51 -9.88 -16.31 6.97
CA ASN A 51 -8.49 -16.78 7.11
C ASN A 51 -7.48 -15.94 6.30
N ASP A 52 -7.96 -15.03 5.44
CA ASP A 52 -7.13 -14.25 4.54
C ASP A 52 -6.51 -13.00 5.19
N ARG A 53 -6.95 -12.64 6.41
CA ARG A 53 -6.51 -11.42 7.12
C ARG A 53 -5.70 -11.71 8.38
N ASP A 54 -4.74 -12.62 8.27
CA ASP A 54 -3.81 -12.85 9.37
C ASP A 54 -2.75 -11.74 9.43
N PHE A 55 -2.89 -10.85 10.41
CA PHE A 55 -1.92 -9.80 10.68
C PHE A 55 -0.84 -10.21 11.70
N ALA A 56 -0.95 -11.40 12.31
CA ALA A 56 -0.01 -11.84 13.34
C ALA A 56 1.46 -11.81 12.86
N PRO A 57 1.81 -12.24 11.62
CA PRO A 57 3.18 -12.16 11.13
C PRO A 57 3.72 -10.72 11.13
N PHE A 58 2.91 -9.74 10.72
CA PHE A 58 3.34 -8.33 10.63
C PHE A 58 3.44 -7.66 12.01
N ARG A 59 2.57 -8.05 12.95
CA ARG A 59 2.66 -7.59 14.35
C ARG A 59 3.93 -8.10 15.04
N ALA A 60 4.38 -9.30 14.69
CA ALA A 60 5.59 -9.91 15.25
C ALA A 60 6.89 -9.21 14.80
N ILE A 61 6.88 -8.45 13.70
CA ILE A 61 8.07 -7.71 13.21
C ILE A 61 8.49 -6.68 14.26
N PRO A 62 9.72 -6.75 14.81
CA PRO A 62 10.20 -5.82 15.82
C PRO A 62 10.26 -4.37 15.33
N ASN A 63 9.92 -3.43 16.22
CA ASN A 63 9.97 -2.00 15.93
C ASN A 63 11.36 -1.52 15.50
N GLU A 64 12.44 -2.11 16.04
CA GLU A 64 13.81 -1.70 15.72
C GLU A 64 14.15 -1.96 14.24
N LEU A 65 13.62 -3.03 13.64
CA LEU A 65 13.85 -3.30 12.21
C LEU A 65 13.24 -2.20 11.33
N PHE A 66 12.05 -1.71 11.68
CA PHE A 66 11.44 -0.58 10.96
C PHE A 66 12.28 0.70 11.06
N LYS A 67 12.91 0.94 12.22
CA LYS A 67 13.78 2.12 12.40
C LYS A 67 15.04 1.98 11.57
N THR A 68 15.71 0.84 11.64
CA THR A 68 16.92 0.56 10.84
C THR A 68 16.62 0.67 9.35
N GLN A 69 15.54 0.05 8.89
CA GLN A 69 15.15 0.08 7.49
C GLN A 69 14.81 1.51 7.04
N LEU A 70 14.15 2.31 7.87
CA LEU A 70 13.88 3.71 7.57
C LEU A 70 15.18 4.51 7.37
N LEU A 71 16.17 4.32 8.25
CA LEU A 71 17.41 5.08 8.23
C LEU A 71 18.26 4.78 6.99
N LYS A 72 18.26 3.54 6.51
CA LYS A 72 18.92 3.19 5.24
C LYS A 72 18.46 4.02 4.05
N HIS A 73 17.18 4.39 4.02
CA HIS A 73 16.58 5.12 2.91
C HIS A 73 16.63 6.65 3.09
N ILE A 74 16.69 7.14 4.33
CA ILE A 74 16.68 8.58 4.62
C ILE A 74 18.09 9.13 4.82
N ASP A 75 18.96 8.36 5.44
CA ASP A 75 20.34 8.74 5.77
C ASP A 75 21.31 7.60 5.46
N PRO A 76 21.48 7.26 4.17
CA PRO A 76 22.41 6.21 3.76
C PRO A 76 23.86 6.54 4.14
N THR A 77 24.18 7.84 4.27
CA THR A 77 25.51 8.36 4.62
C THR A 77 25.79 8.38 6.12
N GLN A 78 24.82 7.99 6.97
CA GLN A 78 24.93 8.03 8.43
C GLN A 78 25.36 9.40 8.97
N HIS A 79 24.85 10.47 8.37
CA HIS A 79 25.14 11.83 8.79
C HIS A 79 24.56 12.13 10.18
N PHE A 80 23.44 11.49 10.55
CA PHE A 80 22.82 11.68 11.85
C PHE A 80 23.48 10.80 12.92
N THR A 81 24.20 11.42 13.85
CA THR A 81 24.91 10.71 14.95
C THR A 81 23.96 10.14 16.02
N ASN A 82 22.74 10.65 16.11
CA ASN A 82 21.69 10.16 17.02
C ASN A 82 20.31 10.31 16.36
N PRO A 83 19.97 9.44 15.40
CA PRO A 83 18.71 9.56 14.68
C PRO A 83 17.53 9.28 15.62
N ARG A 84 16.72 10.32 15.86
CA ARG A 84 15.50 10.19 16.65
C ARG A 84 14.39 9.61 15.79
N VAL A 85 14.29 8.28 15.77
CA VAL A 85 13.19 7.56 15.10
C VAL A 85 12.21 7.01 16.13
N ARG A 86 10.93 7.33 15.97
CA ARG A 86 9.86 6.87 16.85
C ARG A 86 8.74 6.22 16.05
N ILE A 87 8.28 5.05 16.48
CA ILE A 87 7.05 4.46 15.95
C ILE A 87 5.89 5.25 16.54
N GLN A 88 5.11 5.90 15.68
CA GLN A 88 3.94 6.68 16.09
C GLN A 88 2.72 5.78 16.22
N ARG A 89 2.50 4.90 15.23
CA ARG A 89 1.29 4.09 15.16
C ARG A 89 1.48 2.88 14.26
N ARG A 90 0.77 1.79 14.60
CA ARG A 90 0.45 0.70 13.68
C ARG A 90 -1.04 0.71 13.38
N VAL A 91 -1.40 0.56 12.11
CA VAL A 91 -2.79 0.57 11.65
C VAL A 91 -3.00 -0.60 10.71
N GLU A 92 -3.99 -1.41 11.00
CA GLU A 92 -4.41 -2.49 10.12
C GLU A 92 -5.64 -2.02 9.34
N ARG A 93 -5.57 -2.21 8.03
CA ARG A 93 -6.63 -1.93 7.06
C ARG A 93 -7.00 -3.24 6.38
N THR A 94 -8.06 -3.22 5.58
CA THR A 94 -8.56 -4.41 4.88
C THR A 94 -7.48 -5.19 4.12
N SER A 95 -6.54 -4.49 3.49
CA SER A 95 -5.51 -5.09 2.64
C SER A 95 -4.07 -4.75 3.05
N HIS A 96 -3.87 -3.94 4.09
CA HIS A 96 -2.55 -3.42 4.43
C HIS A 96 -2.30 -3.33 5.93
N HIS A 97 -1.11 -3.75 6.34
CA HIS A 97 -0.51 -3.38 7.61
C HIS A 97 0.30 -2.10 7.41
N VAL A 98 0.00 -1.06 8.19
CA VAL A 98 0.60 0.27 8.04
C VAL A 98 1.36 0.62 9.30
N VAL A 99 2.65 0.90 9.17
CA VAL A 99 3.51 1.35 10.27
C VAL A 99 3.92 2.79 10.02
N MET A 100 3.56 3.69 10.92
CA MET A 100 3.89 5.11 10.85
C MET A 100 5.04 5.42 11.80
N LEU A 101 6.08 6.05 11.26
CA LEU A 101 7.27 6.46 12.00
C LEU A 101 7.45 7.96 11.90
N GLN A 102 8.06 8.55 12.92
CA GLN A 102 8.51 9.93 12.91
C GLN A 102 10.03 9.95 12.99
N PHE A 103 10.65 10.70 12.09
CA PHE A 103 12.07 11.01 12.09
C PHE A 103 12.28 12.47 12.53
N GLY A 104 13.10 12.70 13.55
CA GLY A 104 13.43 14.03 14.07
C GLY A 104 12.76 14.37 15.42
N ALA A 105 12.68 15.66 15.73
CA ALA A 105 12.10 16.13 17.00
C ALA A 105 10.59 15.86 17.07
N ALA A 106 10.06 15.55 18.27
CA ALA A 106 8.65 15.13 18.45
C ALA A 106 7.62 16.10 17.83
N LYS A 107 7.89 17.41 17.90
CA LYS A 107 6.97 18.46 17.44
C LYS A 107 7.10 18.79 15.95
N PHE A 108 8.26 18.54 15.35
CA PHE A 108 8.61 18.99 13.99
C PHE A 108 9.16 17.87 13.10
N GLY A 109 9.07 16.63 13.56
CA GLY A 109 9.61 15.48 12.87
C GLY A 109 8.81 15.16 11.61
N ILE A 110 9.51 14.64 10.61
CA ILE A 110 8.91 14.19 9.37
C ILE A 110 8.33 12.80 9.59
N GLU A 111 7.08 12.60 9.19
CA GLU A 111 6.41 11.32 9.29
C GLU A 111 6.58 10.49 8.02
N TYR A 112 6.85 9.21 8.21
CA TYR A 112 7.01 8.20 7.18
C TYR A 112 6.06 7.05 7.42
N VAL A 113 5.71 6.35 6.36
CA VAL A 113 4.75 5.26 6.37
C VAL A 113 5.37 4.08 5.64
N PHE A 114 5.44 2.94 6.32
CA PHE A 114 5.56 1.63 5.68
C PHE A 114 4.15 1.13 5.39
N LYS A 115 3.87 0.90 4.11
CA LYS A 115 2.66 0.23 3.65
C LYS A 115 3.02 -1.18 3.23
N ILE A 116 2.55 -2.17 4.01
CA ILE A 116 2.83 -3.59 3.81
C ILE A 116 1.53 -4.28 3.39
N PRO A 117 1.47 -4.97 2.24
CA PRO A 117 0.31 -5.77 1.86
C PRO A 117 0.08 -6.91 2.85
N VAL A 118 -1.17 -7.22 3.17
CA VAL A 118 -1.53 -8.36 4.04
C VAL A 118 -1.13 -9.71 3.41
N THR A 119 -1.02 -9.76 2.08
CA THR A 119 -0.50 -10.92 1.33
C THR A 119 1.02 -10.99 1.30
N GLY A 120 1.72 -10.06 1.94
CA GLY A 120 3.18 -9.95 1.96
C GLY A 120 3.92 -11.02 2.76
N THR A 121 3.29 -12.15 3.09
CA THR A 121 3.96 -13.29 3.71
C THR A 121 4.59 -14.19 2.64
N LYS A 122 5.66 -14.92 2.97
CA LYS A 122 6.39 -15.76 2.02
C LYS A 122 5.51 -16.80 1.34
N GLU A 123 4.49 -17.28 2.03
CA GLU A 123 3.58 -18.32 1.56
C GLU A 123 2.54 -17.80 0.56
N ARG A 124 2.25 -16.49 0.61
CA ARG A 124 1.18 -15.86 -0.19
C ARG A 124 1.70 -14.90 -1.24
N TRP A 125 2.93 -14.41 -1.09
CA TRP A 125 3.51 -13.43 -2.00
C TRP A 125 3.85 -14.05 -3.35
N ASN A 126 3.37 -13.42 -4.42
CA ASN A 126 3.58 -13.88 -5.80
C ASN A 126 3.87 -12.69 -6.74
N GLU A 127 4.18 -12.99 -7.99
CA GLU A 127 4.52 -12.00 -9.01
C GLU A 127 3.38 -11.02 -9.30
N GLU A 128 2.13 -11.46 -9.26
CA GLU A 128 0.97 -10.60 -9.49
C GLU A 128 0.83 -9.55 -8.39
N HIS A 129 1.05 -9.94 -7.13
CA HIS A 129 1.06 -9.02 -5.99
C HIS A 129 2.21 -8.01 -6.09
N ALA A 130 3.40 -8.47 -6.48
CA ALA A 130 4.55 -7.60 -6.71
C ALA A 130 4.28 -6.60 -7.85
N TYR A 131 3.73 -7.06 -8.97
CA TYR A 131 3.37 -6.21 -10.11
C TYR A 131 2.33 -5.16 -9.73
N ALA A 132 1.26 -5.55 -9.01
CA ALA A 132 0.22 -4.61 -8.57
C ALA A 132 0.79 -3.53 -7.64
N MET A 133 1.71 -3.91 -6.75
CA MET A 133 2.38 -2.99 -5.83
C MET A 133 3.32 -2.03 -6.56
N ASP A 134 4.07 -2.52 -7.54
CA ASP A 134 4.94 -1.68 -8.37
C ASP A 134 4.13 -0.69 -9.21
N CYS A 135 3.04 -1.15 -9.82
CA CYS A 135 2.08 -0.29 -10.53
C CYS A 135 1.54 0.83 -9.64
N GLU A 136 1.19 0.51 -8.38
CA GLU A 136 0.75 1.52 -7.42
C GLU A 136 1.83 2.58 -7.18
N ALA A 137 3.08 2.15 -7.00
CA ALA A 137 4.19 3.03 -6.76
C ALA A 137 4.50 3.92 -7.99
N MET A 138 4.53 3.33 -9.18
CA MET A 138 4.70 4.04 -10.44
C MET A 138 3.61 5.08 -10.66
N LEU A 139 2.36 4.73 -10.38
CA LEU A 139 1.23 5.65 -10.51
C LEU A 139 1.37 6.86 -9.58
N MET A 140 1.73 6.63 -8.31
CA MET A 140 1.96 7.74 -7.36
C MET A 140 3.11 8.65 -7.81
N ARG A 141 4.22 8.10 -8.32
CA ARG A 141 5.33 8.88 -8.89
C ARG A 141 4.88 9.69 -10.09
N TYR A 142 4.13 9.07 -11.01
CA TYR A 142 3.61 9.72 -12.21
C TYR A 142 2.67 10.88 -11.87
N ILE A 143 1.72 10.68 -10.94
CA ILE A 143 0.81 11.75 -10.50
C ILE A 143 1.60 12.91 -9.90
N LYS A 144 2.60 12.63 -9.05
CA LYS A 144 3.45 13.65 -8.45
C LYS A 144 4.21 14.47 -9.49
N GLU A 145 4.71 13.81 -10.54
CA GLU A 145 5.50 14.44 -11.59
C GLU A 145 4.64 15.28 -12.55
N LYS A 146 3.46 14.77 -12.91
CA LYS A 146 2.64 15.37 -13.97
C LYS A 146 1.53 16.29 -13.47
N THR A 147 1.30 16.36 -12.16
CA THR A 147 0.20 17.14 -11.59
C THR A 147 0.62 17.90 -10.33
N HIS A 148 -0.16 18.89 -9.94
CA HIS A 148 -0.01 19.58 -8.65
C HIS A 148 -0.81 18.90 -7.51
N ILE A 149 -1.38 17.72 -7.77
CA ILE A 149 -2.17 17.01 -6.76
C ILE A 149 -1.22 16.49 -5.68
N PRO A 150 -1.49 16.77 -4.38
CA PRO A 150 -0.65 16.27 -3.31
C PRO A 150 -0.80 14.74 -3.21
N VAL A 151 0.29 14.03 -3.49
CA VAL A 151 0.40 12.58 -3.30
C VAL A 151 1.60 12.25 -2.39
N PRO A 152 1.56 11.14 -1.63
CA PRO A 152 2.69 10.73 -0.81
C PRO A 152 3.96 10.58 -1.63
N GLU A 153 5.08 11.04 -1.09
CA GLU A 153 6.37 10.89 -1.76
C GLU A 153 6.96 9.51 -1.45
N ILE A 154 7.10 8.68 -2.48
CA ILE A 154 7.75 7.37 -2.36
C ILE A 154 9.25 7.56 -2.17
N LYS A 155 9.79 6.94 -1.13
CA LYS A 155 11.23 6.88 -0.86
C LYS A 155 11.83 5.55 -1.31
N ALA A 156 11.13 4.44 -1.05
CA ALA A 156 11.58 3.11 -1.47
C ALA A 156 10.38 2.20 -1.74
N VAL A 157 10.61 1.20 -2.59
CA VAL A 157 9.68 0.12 -2.88
C VAL A 157 10.50 -1.16 -2.82
N GLU A 158 10.16 -2.05 -1.90
CA GLU A 158 10.71 -3.41 -1.89
C GLU A 158 9.60 -4.38 -2.25
N LEU A 159 9.79 -5.03 -3.39
CA LEU A 159 8.82 -5.96 -3.97
C LEU A 159 9.06 -7.41 -3.53
N ASP A 160 10.17 -7.68 -2.84
CA ASP A 160 10.48 -9.01 -2.35
C ASP A 160 10.49 -9.08 -0.82
N ALA A 161 10.35 -10.30 -0.31
CA ALA A 161 10.40 -10.60 1.12
C ALA A 161 11.83 -10.94 1.59
N LYS A 162 12.86 -10.57 0.81
CA LYS A 162 14.28 -10.87 1.10
C LYS A 162 14.98 -9.74 1.88
N ASN A 163 14.30 -8.64 2.12
CA ASN A 163 14.79 -7.54 2.95
C ASN A 163 14.77 -7.89 4.45
N GLU A 164 15.35 -7.02 5.29
CA GLU A 164 15.44 -7.23 6.74
C GLU A 164 14.11 -7.31 7.48
N LEU A 165 13.03 -6.75 6.91
CA LEU A 165 11.68 -6.86 7.47
C LEU A 165 11.04 -8.21 7.10
N GLY A 166 11.60 -8.95 6.15
CA GLY A 166 11.08 -10.22 5.67
C GLY A 166 9.73 -10.10 4.94
N VAL A 167 9.34 -8.89 4.52
CA VAL A 167 8.05 -8.58 3.89
C VAL A 167 8.21 -7.48 2.84
N PRO A 168 7.42 -7.49 1.76
CA PRO A 168 7.41 -6.41 0.78
C PRO A 168 6.78 -5.14 1.39
N TYR A 169 7.26 -3.97 1.00
CA TYR A 169 6.73 -2.69 1.50
C TYR A 169 6.91 -1.53 0.52
N ILE A 170 6.01 -0.54 0.60
CA ILE A 170 6.23 0.81 0.06
C ILE A 170 6.56 1.73 1.23
N LEU A 171 7.74 2.36 1.17
CA LEU A 171 8.13 3.40 2.09
C LEU A 171 7.81 4.76 1.47
N MET A 172 6.99 5.56 2.15
CA MET A 172 6.57 6.86 1.67
C MET A 172 6.55 7.91 2.77
N LYS A 173 6.72 9.18 2.41
CA LYS A 173 6.49 10.33 3.30
C LYS A 173 5.00 10.51 3.51
N LYS A 174 4.56 10.64 4.76
CA LYS A 174 3.15 10.89 5.10
C LYS A 174 2.73 12.28 4.62
N LEU A 175 1.56 12.36 3.98
CA LEU A 175 0.95 13.65 3.68
C LEU A 175 0.32 14.27 4.93
N PRO A 176 0.49 15.59 5.15
CA PRO A 176 -0.22 16.29 6.21
C PRO A 176 -1.71 16.34 5.88
N GLY A 177 -2.56 16.14 6.88
CA GLY A 177 -4.00 16.27 6.71
C GLY A 177 -4.83 15.50 7.73
N LYS A 178 -6.14 15.73 7.68
CA LYS A 178 -7.16 14.98 8.42
C LYS A 178 -8.11 14.34 7.42
N THR A 179 -8.67 13.19 7.79
CA THR A 179 -9.74 12.55 7.00
C THR A 179 -10.95 13.48 6.96
N ALA A 180 -11.56 13.66 5.79
CA ALA A 180 -12.71 14.56 5.59
C ALA A 180 -13.90 14.28 6.53
N TYR A 181 -14.13 13.01 6.90
CA TYR A 181 -15.14 12.62 7.89
C TYR A 181 -14.92 13.20 9.30
N ARG A 182 -13.70 13.66 9.62
CA ARG A 182 -13.33 14.23 10.94
C ARG A 182 -13.14 15.75 10.91
N VAL A 183 -13.63 16.42 9.86
CA VAL A 183 -13.59 17.88 9.70
C VAL A 183 -14.94 18.45 10.07
#